data_AF-A0A2E1I8S5-F1
#
_entry.id   AF-A0A2E1I8S5-F1
#
_cell.length_a   1.000
_cell.length_b   1.000
_cell.length_c   1.000
_cell.angle_alpha   90.00
_cell.angle_beta   90.00
_cell.angle_gamma   90.00
#
_symmetry.space_group_name_H-M   'P 1'
#
loop_
_entity.id
_entity.type
_entity.pdbx_description
1 polymer ?
#
loop_
_entity_poly.entity_id
_entity_poly.type
_entity_poly.pdbx_seq_one_letter_code
_entity_poly.pdbx_strand_id
1 'polypeptide(L)'
;MKEFKDKFMTQAKFSGMVEDVVKNSNGLTNYIDAVVVVCDEYDIEIETVNKLISRPLKDKIKYNAQQLNYVKKTSRGVLPL
;
A
#
# COMPACT_ATOMS: atom_id res chain seq x y z
N MET A 1 -10.59 -29.28 0.06
CA MET A 1 -10.14 -28.23 1.01
C MET A 1 -9.39 -27.08 0.32
N LYS A 2 -9.88 -26.52 -0.80
CA LYS A 2 -9.22 -25.38 -1.49
C LYS A 2 -10.08 -24.12 -1.54
N GLU A 3 -11.40 -24.24 -1.45
CA GLU A 3 -12.34 -23.13 -1.67
C GLU A 3 -12.48 -22.14 -0.49
N PHE A 4 -12.14 -22.54 0.74
CA PHE A 4 -12.22 -21.61 1.88
C PHE A 4 -11.12 -20.57 1.89
N LYS A 5 -9.93 -20.87 1.35
CA LYS A 5 -8.78 -19.97 1.42
C LYS A 5 -8.90 -18.80 0.44
N ASP A 6 -9.70 -18.95 -0.60
CA ASP A 6 -9.90 -17.95 -1.65
C ASP A 6 -10.79 -16.79 -1.20
N LYS A 7 -11.74 -17.04 -0.30
CA LYS A 7 -12.65 -16.01 0.23
C LYS A 7 -12.06 -15.11 1.32
N PHE A 8 -10.94 -15.48 1.93
CA PHE A 8 -10.37 -14.70 3.03
C PHE A 8 -9.17 -13.87 2.59
N MET A 9 -9.36 -12.55 2.61
CA MET A 9 -8.28 -11.59 2.49
C MET A 9 -7.56 -11.46 3.84
N THR A 10 -6.30 -11.88 3.89
CA THR A 10 -5.44 -11.74 5.08
C THR A 10 -4.40 -10.66 4.84
N GLN A 11 -3.88 -10.07 5.91
CA GLN A 11 -2.83 -9.04 5.83
C GLN A 11 -1.59 -9.50 5.04
N ALA A 12 -1.21 -10.78 5.18
CA ALA A 12 -0.09 -11.36 4.45
C ALA A 12 -0.39 -11.50 2.95
N LYS A 13 -1.59 -11.98 2.59
CA LYS A 13 -2.02 -12.08 1.19
C LYS A 13 -2.10 -10.70 0.54
N PHE A 14 -2.74 -9.74 1.20
CA PHE A 14 -2.88 -8.37 0.71
C PHE A 14 -1.51 -7.73 0.46
N SER A 15 -0.59 -7.86 1.42
CA SER A 15 0.77 -7.35 1.25
C SER A 15 1.49 -8.02 0.08
N GLY A 16 1.33 -9.33 -0.11
CA GLY A 16 1.90 -10.04 -1.26
C GLY A 16 1.38 -9.52 -2.61
N MET A 17 0.07 -9.39 -2.75
CA MET A 17 -0.56 -8.91 -3.98
C MET A 17 -0.12 -7.49 -4.34
N VAL A 18 -0.05 -6.58 -3.35
CA VAL A 18 0.43 -5.21 -3.59
C VAL A 18 1.88 -5.22 -4.08
N GLU A 19 2.76 -6.04 -3.50
CA GLU A 19 4.15 -6.15 -3.97
C GLU A 19 4.24 -6.76 -5.37
N ASP A 20 3.39 -7.73 -5.71
CA ASP A 20 3.35 -8.33 -7.04
C ASP A 20 2.87 -7.31 -8.09
N VAL A 21 1.85 -6.50 -7.79
CA VAL A 21 1.39 -5.43 -8.68
C VAL A 21 2.51 -4.43 -8.96
N VAL A 22 3.24 -3.98 -7.92
CA VAL A 22 4.36 -3.04 -8.09
C VAL A 22 5.48 -3.65 -8.94
N LYS A 23 5.83 -4.93 -8.72
CA LYS A 23 6.86 -5.63 -9.49
C LYS A 23 6.46 -5.82 -10.95
N ASN A 24 5.23 -6.24 -11.20
CA ASN A 24 4.70 -6.49 -12.54
C ASN A 24 4.49 -5.18 -13.34
N SER A 25 4.40 -4.06 -12.64
CA SER A 25 4.28 -2.73 -13.26
C SER A 25 5.64 -2.13 -13.69
N ASN A 26 6.75 -2.86 -13.53
CA ASN A 26 8.10 -2.42 -13.92
C ASN A 26 8.48 -1.01 -13.41
N GLY A 27 7.99 -0.63 -12.22
CA GLY A 27 8.28 0.67 -11.61
C GLY A 27 7.42 1.84 -12.11
N LEU A 28 6.43 1.60 -12.97
CA LEU A 28 5.45 2.61 -13.38
C LEU A 28 4.45 2.93 -12.25
N THR A 29 4.10 1.92 -11.45
CA THR A 29 3.06 2.02 -10.42
C THR A 29 3.69 2.14 -9.05
N ASN A 30 3.26 3.16 -8.31
CA ASN A 30 3.67 3.42 -6.94
C ASN A 30 2.94 2.50 -5.93
N TYR A 31 3.44 2.41 -4.69
CA TYR A 31 2.79 1.63 -3.63
C TYR A 31 1.38 2.14 -3.28
N ILE A 32 1.12 3.44 -3.44
CA ILE A 32 -0.21 4.03 -3.21
C ILE A 32 -1.19 3.54 -4.29
N ASP A 33 -0.79 3.62 -5.56
CA ASP A 33 -1.62 3.23 -6.69
C ASP A 33 -1.87 1.72 -6.70
N ALA A 34 -0.84 0.92 -6.39
CA ALA A 34 -0.97 -0.53 -6.30
C ALA A 34 -1.98 -0.97 -5.23
N VAL A 35 -2.10 -0.24 -4.12
CA VAL A 35 -3.13 -0.50 -3.11
C VAL A 35 -4.53 -0.25 -3.67
N VAL A 36 -4.74 0.84 -4.43
CA VAL A 36 -6.04 1.15 -5.04
C VAL A 36 -6.44 0.09 -6.05
N VAL A 37 -5.51 -0.32 -6.93
CA VAL A 37 -5.75 -1.39 -7.93
C VAL A 37 -6.17 -2.69 -7.25
N VAL A 38 -5.47 -3.11 -6.20
CA VAL A 38 -5.82 -4.33 -5.46
C VAL A 38 -7.17 -4.19 -4.76
N CYS A 39 -7.54 -3.00 -4.28
CA CYS A 39 -8.86 -2.80 -3.69
C CYS A 39 -9.98 -2.88 -4.73
N ASP A 40 -9.75 -2.36 -5.93
CA ASP A 40 -10.71 -2.39 -7.05
C ASP A 40 -10.89 -3.83 -7.59
N GLU A 41 -9.79 -4.57 -7.80
CA GLU A 41 -9.83 -5.95 -8.31
C GLU A 41 -10.56 -6.93 -7.39
N TYR A 42 -10.51 -6.70 -6.07
CA TYR A 42 -11.09 -7.59 -5.07
C TYR A 42 -12.34 -7.01 -4.39
N ASP A 43 -12.86 -5.89 -4.89
CA ASP A 43 -14.03 -5.18 -4.35
C ASP A 43 -13.91 -4.93 -2.82
N ILE A 44 -12.73 -4.46 -2.39
CA ILE A 44 -12.44 -4.18 -0.98
C ILE A 44 -12.73 -2.72 -0.68
N GLU A 45 -13.59 -2.49 0.31
CA GLU A 45 -13.87 -1.15 0.82
C GLU A 45 -12.61 -0.51 1.43
N ILE A 46 -12.23 0.68 0.93
CA ILE A 46 -11.01 1.40 1.34
C ILE A 46 -10.91 1.61 2.85
N GLU A 47 -12.02 1.83 3.55
CA GLU A 47 -12.04 2.03 5.00
C GLU A 47 -11.55 0.79 5.77
N THR A 48 -11.74 -0.40 5.22
CA THR A 48 -11.36 -1.68 5.84
C THR A 48 -9.87 -2.01 5.63
N VAL A 49 -9.24 -1.41 4.62
CA VAL A 49 -7.87 -1.66 4.18
C VAL A 49 -6.84 -1.37 5.29
N ASN A 50 -7.13 -0.42 6.18
CA ASN A 50 -6.21 -0.07 7.29
C ASN A 50 -5.87 -1.26 8.21
N LYS A 51 -6.78 -2.24 8.30
CA LYS A 51 -6.59 -3.50 9.06
C LYS A 51 -5.80 -4.55 8.27
N LEU A 52 -5.81 -4.46 6.93
CA LEU A 52 -5.19 -5.41 6.01
C LEU A 52 -3.77 -5.01 5.59
N ILE A 53 -3.39 -3.74 5.77
CA ILE A 53 -2.03 -3.27 5.48
C ILE A 53 -1.10 -3.64 6.63
N SER A 54 0.02 -4.31 6.32
CA SER A 54 1.10 -4.60 7.26
C SER A 54 1.91 -3.35 7.62
N ARG A 55 2.52 -3.33 8.82
CA ARG A 55 3.40 -2.23 9.25
C ARG A 55 4.47 -1.85 8.20
N PRO A 56 5.22 -2.79 7.59
CA PRO A 56 6.20 -2.44 6.55
C PRO A 56 5.54 -1.81 5.32
N LEU A 57 4.35 -2.27 4.91
CA LEU A 57 3.64 -1.68 3.77
C LEU A 57 3.16 -0.25 4.08
N LYS A 58 2.73 0.04 5.31
CA LYS A 58 2.42 1.41 5.75
C LYS A 58 3.63 2.34 5.63
N ASP A 59 4.81 1.87 6.01
CA ASP A 59 6.03 2.67 5.92
C ASP A 59 6.41 2.99 4.46
N LYS A 60 6.25 2.01 3.55
CA LYS A 60 6.45 2.22 2.10
C LYS A 60 5.46 3.22 1.52
N ILE A 61 4.17 3.10 1.87
CA ILE A 61 3.12 4.04 1.46
C ILE A 61 3.43 5.45 1.97
N LYS A 62 3.82 5.58 3.25
CA LYS A 62 4.19 6.86 3.84
C LYS A 62 5.38 7.50 3.14
N TYR A 63 6.43 6.73 2.87
CA TYR A 63 7.60 7.21 2.13
C TYR A 63 7.19 7.76 0.76
N ASN A 64 6.36 7.00 0.03
CA ASN A 64 5.90 7.38 -1.29
C ASN A 64 5.01 8.64 -1.25
N ALA A 65 4.13 8.75 -0.25
CA ALA A 65 3.33 9.95 0.02
C ALA A 65 4.19 11.19 0.34
N GLN A 66 5.33 11.01 1.01
CA GLN A 66 6.29 12.09 1.27
C GLN A 66 6.98 12.54 -0.01
N GLN A 67 7.40 11.61 -0.88
CA GLN A 67 8.02 11.94 -2.17
C GLN A 67 7.05 12.69 -3.10
N LEU A 68 5.78 12.30 -3.09
CA LEU A 68 4.72 12.91 -3.90
C LEU A 68 4.09 14.16 -3.26
N ASN A 69 4.58 14.62 -2.11
CA ASN A 69 4.05 15.78 -1.36
C ASN A 69 2.56 15.67 -0.97
N TYR A 70 2.04 14.44 -0.76
CA TYR A 70 0.67 14.20 -0.30
C TYR A 70 0.50 14.40 1.21
N VAL A 71 1.60 14.48 1.96
CA VAL A 71 1.59 14.76 3.40
C VAL A 71 2.37 16.02 3.70
N LYS A 72 1.89 16.79 4.69
CA LYS A 72 2.59 17.97 5.17
C LYS A 72 3.95 17.58 5.74
N LYS A 73 4.97 18.41 5.48
CA LYS A 73 6.29 18.26 6.10
C LYS A 73 6.15 18.34 7.62
N THR A 74 6.66 17.34 8.31
CA THR A 74 6.60 17.25 9.78
C THR A 74 7.75 18.01 10.45
N SER A 75 8.88 18.21 9.77
CA SER A 75 9.98 19.04 10.27
C SER A 75 9.93 20.45 9.68
N ARG A 76 10.19 21.44 10.55
CA ARG A 76 10.49 22.83 10.17
C ARG A 76 11.97 23.17 10.36
N GLY A 77 12.77 22.19 10.77
CA GLY A 77 14.21 22.36 10.97
C GLY A 77 14.87 22.67 9.63
N VAL A 78 15.38 23.88 9.52
CA VAL A 78 16.31 24.27 8.45
C VAL A 78 17.72 24.01 8.97
N LEU A 79 18.61 23.54 8.09
CA LEU A 79 20.04 23.51 8.43
C LEU A 79 20.47 24.97 8.66
N PRO A 80 21.01 25.33 9.84
CA PRO A 80 21.62 26.64 10.02
C PRO A 80 22.90 26.64 9.16
N LEU A 81 22.84 27.35 8.04
CA LEU A 81 24.00 27.66 7.19
C LEU A 81 24.71 28.90 7.71
#